data_AF-A0A7S9RKT3-F1
#
_entry.id   AF-A0A7S9RKT3-F1
#
_cell.length_a   1.000
_cell.length_b   1.000
_cell.length_c   1.000
_cell.angle_alpha   90.00
_cell.angle_beta   90.00
_cell.angle_gamma   90.00
#
_symmetry.space_group_name_H-M   'P 1'
#
loop_
_entity.id
_entity.type
_entity.pdbx_description
1 polymer ?
#
loop_
_entity_poly.entity_id
_entity_poly.type
_entity_poly.pdbx_seq_one_letter_code
_entity_poly.pdbx_strand_id
1 'polypeptide(L)'
;MKKIGRISALNTRVVRQNSVVSLSIIVDKMRFSETFSPKIYKYEVGDLVQIKYKKVGFLNKIETIRLIAKNSEESGLLARIENLFFLLVALYLCFISLWVIYYGITLEFSIYRLFVTLAAACFLFWMGKSAYYRFLIFRYFIFG
;
A
#
# COMPACT_ATOMS: atom_id res chain seq x y z
N MET A 1 9.48 12.87 -5.10
CA MET A 1 8.85 11.83 -5.95
C MET A 1 8.40 10.66 -5.06
N LYS A 2 7.45 9.83 -5.49
CA LYS A 2 6.97 8.66 -4.74
C LYS A 2 7.10 7.40 -5.60
N LYS A 3 7.55 6.29 -5.01
CA LYS A 3 7.60 4.97 -5.62
C LYS A 3 7.01 3.95 -4.65
N ILE A 4 6.23 3.02 -5.17
CA ILE A 4 5.75 1.84 -4.43
C ILE A 4 6.34 0.63 -5.13
N GLY A 5 6.79 -0.35 -4.36
CA GLY A 5 7.25 -1.61 -4.90
C GLY A 5 7.82 -2.52 -3.82
N ARG A 6 8.15 -3.74 -4.23
CA ARG A 6 8.79 -4.72 -3.35
C ARG A 6 10.29 -4.49 -3.28
N ILE A 7 10.83 -4.68 -2.09
CA ILE A 7 12.28 -4.71 -1.88
C ILE A 7 12.83 -5.98 -2.54
N SER A 8 13.56 -5.83 -3.64
CA SER A 8 14.20 -6.97 -4.31
C SER A 8 15.58 -7.28 -3.74
N ALA A 9 16.29 -6.25 -3.27
CA ALA A 9 17.57 -6.41 -2.60
C ALA A 9 17.74 -5.35 -1.52
N LEU A 10 18.27 -5.80 -0.39
CA LEU A 10 18.55 -4.97 0.78
C LEU A 10 20.03 -5.10 1.12
N ASN A 11 20.79 -4.03 0.93
CA ASN A 11 22.19 -3.98 1.31
C ASN A 11 22.39 -2.95 2.42
N THR A 12 22.96 -3.40 3.53
CA THR A 12 23.30 -2.54 4.65
C THR A 12 24.76 -2.61 5.01
N ARG A 13 25.37 -1.44 5.22
CA ARG A 13 26.67 -1.34 5.87
C ARG A 13 26.56 -0.41 7.07
N VAL A 14 26.96 -0.93 8.22
CA VAL A 14 27.05 -0.18 9.48
C VAL A 14 28.32 0.67 9.42
N VAL A 15 28.17 2.00 9.49
CA VAL A 15 29.32 2.91 9.53
C VAL A 15 29.63 3.18 11.00
N ARG A 16 30.64 2.47 11.53
CA ARG A 16 31.02 2.48 12.97
C ARG A 16 31.28 3.88 13.54
N GLN A 17 31.72 4.84 12.73
CA GLN A 17 32.08 6.17 13.21
C GLN A 17 30.89 7.04 13.64
N ASN A 18 29.71 6.88 13.05
CA ASN A 18 28.59 7.81 13.26
C ASN A 18 27.32 7.16 13.85
N SER A 19 27.33 5.86 14.20
CA SER A 19 26.13 5.10 14.59
C SER A 19 25.00 5.13 13.53
N VAL A 20 25.35 5.35 12.27
CA VAL A 20 24.40 5.44 11.13
C VAL A 20 24.56 4.20 10.26
N VAL A 21 23.44 3.68 9.74
CA VAL A 21 23.41 2.56 8.80
C VAL A 21 23.22 3.11 7.41
N SER A 22 24.20 2.87 6.53
CA SER A 22 24.00 3.09 5.09
C SER A 22 23.08 2.01 4.54
N LEU A 23 22.01 2.44 3.88
CA LEU A 23 20.96 1.57 3.37
C LEU A 23 20.88 1.76 1.86
N SER A 24 21.05 0.66 1.14
CA SER A 24 20.83 0.61 -0.30
C SER A 24 19.72 -0.39 -0.58
N ILE A 25 18.59 0.10 -1.08
CA ILE A 25 17.41 -0.70 -1.38
C ILE A 25 17.17 -0.67 -2.87
N ILE A 26 16.93 -1.83 -3.47
CA ILE A 26 16.40 -1.92 -4.82
C ILE A 26 14.90 -2.14 -4.72
N VAL A 27 14.13 -1.22 -5.29
CA VAL A 27 12.67 -1.31 -5.36
C VAL A 27 12.25 -1.15 -6.81
N ASP A 28 11.57 -2.16 -7.36
CA ASP A 28 11.06 -2.15 -8.74
C ASP A 28 12.15 -1.74 -9.76
N LYS A 29 13.30 -2.44 -9.70
CA LYS A 29 14.50 -2.23 -10.55
C LYS A 29 15.19 -0.86 -10.39
N MET A 30 14.72 0.00 -9.49
CA MET A 30 15.38 1.27 -9.17
C MET A 30 16.16 1.15 -7.86
N ARG A 31 17.41 1.64 -7.88
CA ARG A 31 18.24 1.70 -6.69
C ARG A 31 18.03 3.02 -5.95
N PHE A 32 17.78 2.90 -4.66
CA PHE A 32 17.65 3.99 -3.72
C PHE A 32 18.72 3.87 -2.64
N SER A 33 19.30 4.98 -2.21
CA SER A 33 20.39 4.93 -1.23
C SER A 33 20.41 6.17 -0.34
N GLU A 34 20.58 5.95 0.96
CA GLU A 34 20.58 6.97 1.99
C GLU A 34 21.25 6.40 3.26
N THR A 35 21.68 7.27 4.16
CA THR A 35 22.16 6.89 5.50
C THR A 35 21.06 7.14 6.52
N PHE A 36 20.63 6.11 7.25
CA PHE A 36 19.54 6.18 8.23
C PHE A 36 19.99 5.87 9.65
N SER A 37 19.20 6.35 10.61
CA SER A 37 19.28 5.89 12.00
C SER A 37 19.00 4.38 12.08
N PRO A 38 19.71 3.62 12.95
CA PRO A 38 19.55 2.17 13.07
C PRO A 38 18.12 1.71 13.38
N LYS A 39 17.30 2.57 13.99
CA LYS A 39 15.90 2.27 14.36
C LYS A 39 14.97 2.01 13.16
N ILE A 40 15.37 2.47 11.96
CA ILE A 40 14.60 2.32 10.71
C ILE A 40 14.82 0.91 10.10
N TYR A 41 15.77 0.13 10.63
CA TYR A 41 16.16 -1.19 10.12
C TYR A 41 15.20 -2.32 10.56
N LYS A 42 13.95 -2.27 10.10
CA LYS A 42 12.96 -3.35 10.31
C LYS A 42 12.39 -3.90 9.00
N TYR A 43 13.04 -3.63 7.87
CA TYR A 43 12.59 -4.04 6.54
C TYR A 43 13.28 -5.34 6.11
N GLU A 44 12.52 -6.21 5.46
CA GLU A 44 12.97 -7.50 4.94
C GLU A 44 12.93 -7.51 3.40
N VAL A 45 13.70 -8.42 2.80
CA VAL A 45 13.59 -8.67 1.35
C VAL A 45 12.20 -9.21 1.06
N GLY A 46 11.54 -8.64 0.06
CA GLY A 46 10.18 -8.95 -0.33
C GLY A 46 9.11 -8.02 0.26
N ASP A 47 9.44 -7.18 1.25
CA ASP A 47 8.50 -6.22 1.84
C ASP A 47 7.98 -5.23 0.81
N LEU A 48 6.69 -4.89 0.91
CA LEU A 48 6.07 -3.87 0.09
C LEU A 48 6.22 -2.51 0.79
N VAL A 49 6.94 -1.59 0.15
CA VAL A 49 7.24 -0.28 0.73
C VAL A 49 6.84 0.86 -0.20
N GLN A 50 6.48 1.99 0.41
CA GLN A 50 6.36 3.28 -0.25
C GLN A 50 7.59 4.13 0.08
N ILE A 51 8.36 4.48 -0.95
CA ILE A 51 9.53 5.33 -0.84
C ILE A 51 9.20 6.71 -1.39
N LYS A 52 9.35 7.74 -0.56
CA LYS A 52 9.46 9.12 -1.01
C LYS A 52 10.94 9.44 -1.20
N TYR A 53 11.32 9.93 -2.37
CA TYR A 53 12.71 10.16 -2.73
C TYR A 53 12.90 11.46 -3.52
N LYS A 54 14.13 11.96 -3.51
CA LYS A 54 14.60 13.10 -4.28
C LYS A 54 15.74 12.64 -5.21
N LYS A 55 15.68 13.05 -6.48
CA LYS A 55 16.75 12.80 -7.43
C LYS A 55 17.85 13.85 -7.22
N VAL A 56 19.08 13.40 -6.94
CA VAL A 56 20.26 14.26 -6.76
C VAL A 56 21.32 13.75 -7.74
N GLY A 57 21.44 14.44 -8.88
CA GLY A 57 22.25 13.95 -10.01
C GLY A 57 21.76 12.59 -10.50
N PHE A 58 22.63 11.58 -10.43
CA PHE A 58 22.34 10.19 -10.80
C PHE A 58 21.74 9.36 -9.66
N LEU A 59 21.74 9.87 -8.43
CA LEU A 59 21.30 9.13 -7.24
C LEU A 59 19.85 9.42 -6.87
N ASN A 60 19.13 8.39 -6.44
CA ASN A 60 17.83 8.54 -5.80
C ASN A 60 17.99 8.51 -4.28
N LYS A 61 18.05 9.69 -3.65
CA LYS A 61 18.10 9.85 -2.19
C LYS A 61 16.73 9.59 -1.57
N ILE A 62 16.69 8.80 -0.51
CA ILE A 62 15.45 8.47 0.17
C ILE A 62 15.15 9.52 1.23
N GLU A 63 13.97 10.13 1.16
CA GLU A 63 13.50 11.04 2.20
C GLU A 63 12.75 10.28 3.29
N THR A 64 11.82 9.41 2.90
CA THR A 64 10.99 8.64 3.82
C THR A 64 10.64 7.28 3.21
N ILE A 65 10.61 6.25 4.06
CA ILE A 65 10.15 4.91 3.72
C ILE A 65 8.98 4.59 4.63
N ARG A 66 7.88 4.10 4.06
CA ARG A 66 6.73 3.58 4.80
C ARG A 66 6.49 2.13 4.40
N LEU A 67 6.37 1.26 5.40
CA LEU A 67 5.96 -0.12 5.21
C LEU A 67 4.47 -0.16 4.84
N ILE A 68 4.13 -0.87 3.76
CA ILE A 68 2.74 -1.14 3.38
C ILE A 68 2.35 -2.54 3.85
N ALA A 69 3.20 -3.53 3.58
CA ALA A 69 2.96 -4.92 3.94
C ALA A 69 4.29 -5.66 4.15
N LYS A 70 4.33 -6.53 5.15
CA LYS A 70 5.47 -7.40 5.42
C LYS A 70 5.42 -8.67 4.59
N ASN A 71 6.57 -9.07 4.09
CA ASN A 71 6.72 -10.34 3.39
C ASN A 71 6.46 -11.54 4.32
N SER A 72 6.94 -11.48 5.56
CA SER A 72 6.76 -12.56 6.54
C SER A 72 5.30 -12.86 6.86
N GLU A 73 4.41 -11.88 6.77
CA GLU A 73 2.98 -12.04 7.06
C GLU A 73 2.19 -12.41 5.79
N GLU A 74 2.49 -11.76 4.65
CA GLU A 74 1.67 -11.81 3.45
C GLU A 74 2.16 -12.80 2.38
N SER A 75 3.36 -13.38 2.56
CA SER A 75 3.92 -14.33 1.58
C SER A 75 3.29 -15.72 1.62
N GLY A 76 2.64 -16.08 2.72
CA GLY A 76 2.02 -17.40 2.91
C GLY A 76 0.86 -17.65 1.95
N LEU A 77 0.68 -18.90 1.52
CA LEU A 77 -0.38 -19.29 0.59
C LEU A 77 -1.78 -18.97 1.16
N LEU A 78 -1.99 -19.27 2.45
CA LEU A 78 -3.23 -18.92 3.16
C LEU A 78 -3.46 -17.41 3.22
N ALA A 79 -2.44 -16.62 3.59
CA ALA A 79 -2.55 -15.15 3.64
C ALA A 79 -2.92 -14.55 2.28
N ARG A 80 -2.37 -15.09 1.18
CA ARG A 80 -2.73 -14.67 -0.18
C ARG A 80 -4.19 -14.99 -0.53
N ILE A 81 -4.67 -16.17 -0.18
CA ILE A 81 -6.07 -16.57 -0.41
C ILE A 81 -7.01 -15.71 0.43
N GLU A 82 -6.68 -15.46 1.69
CA GLU A 82 -7.46 -14.57 2.56
C GLU A 82 -7.50 -13.16 1.97
N ASN A 83 -6.37 -12.60 1.56
CA ASN A 83 -6.36 -11.26 0.97
C ASN A 83 -7.15 -11.18 -0.34
N LEU A 84 -7.14 -12.23 -1.16
CA LEU A 84 -8.01 -12.33 -2.34
C LEU A 84 -9.48 -12.38 -1.96
N PHE A 85 -9.83 -13.22 -1.00
CA PHE A 85 -11.21 -13.36 -0.51
C PHE A 85 -11.72 -12.02 0.02
N PHE A 86 -10.95 -11.36 0.88
CA PHE A 86 -11.32 -10.04 1.41
C PHE A 86 -11.38 -8.96 0.32
N LEU A 87 -10.52 -9.02 -0.69
CA LEU A 87 -10.60 -8.12 -1.85
C LEU A 87 -11.93 -8.31 -2.59
N LEU A 88 -12.32 -9.56 -2.85
CA LEU A 88 -13.60 -9.89 -3.50
C LEU A 88 -14.80 -9.42 -2.67
N VAL A 89 -14.78 -9.66 -1.36
CA VAL A 89 -15.82 -9.19 -0.44
C VAL A 89 -15.90 -7.65 -0.44
N ALA A 90 -14.77 -6.96 -0.40
CA ALA A 90 -14.74 -5.49 -0.44
C ALA A 90 -15.30 -4.94 -1.77
N LEU A 91 -14.96 -5.56 -2.90
CA LEU A 91 -15.52 -5.22 -4.20
C LEU A 91 -17.03 -5.45 -4.24
N TYR A 92 -17.50 -6.59 -3.73
CA TYR A 92 -18.92 -6.90 -3.65
C TYR A 92 -19.70 -5.87 -2.82
N LEU A 93 -19.17 -5.47 -1.67
CA LEU A 93 -19.77 -4.41 -0.85
C LEU A 93 -19.80 -3.05 -1.56
N CYS A 94 -18.75 -2.71 -2.31
CA CYS A 94 -18.75 -1.51 -3.17
C CYS A 94 -19.88 -1.56 -4.21
N PHE A 95 -20.12 -2.71 -4.85
CA PHE A 95 -21.24 -2.87 -5.80
C PHE A 95 -22.60 -2.66 -5.13
N ILE A 96 -22.81 -3.20 -3.94
CA ILE A 96 -24.04 -2.96 -3.18
C ILE A 96 -24.22 -1.47 -2.91
N SER A 97 -23.17 -0.77 -2.46
CA SER A 97 -23.26 0.67 -2.20
C SER A 97 -23.54 1.49 -3.46
N LEU A 98 -22.93 1.13 -4.60
CA LEU A 98 -23.26 1.75 -5.89
C LEU A 98 -24.73 1.57 -6.23
N TRP A 99 -25.28 0.39 -5.98
CA TRP A 99 -26.68 0.09 -6.25
C TRP A 99 -27.64 0.90 -5.37
N VAL A 100 -27.31 1.04 -4.08
CA VAL A 100 -28.05 1.91 -3.15
C VAL A 100 -28.00 3.37 -3.61
N ILE A 101 -26.83 3.85 -4.04
CA ILE A 101 -26.67 5.22 -4.56
C ILE A 101 -27.50 5.40 -5.84
N TYR A 102 -27.46 4.43 -6.76
CA TYR A 102 -28.21 4.48 -8.00
C TYR A 102 -29.72 4.59 -7.77
N TYR A 103 -30.30 3.77 -6.89
CA TYR A 103 -31.72 3.89 -6.53
C TYR A 103 -32.04 5.14 -5.71
N GLY A 104 -31.11 5.58 -4.87
CA GLY A 104 -31.23 6.83 -4.12
C GLY A 104 -31.34 8.06 -5.02
N ILE A 105 -30.73 8.03 -6.21
CA ILE A 105 -30.75 9.12 -7.20
C ILE A 105 -31.92 8.99 -8.19
N THR A 106 -32.30 7.77 -8.60
CA THR A 106 -33.30 7.54 -9.65
C THR A 106 -34.75 7.62 -9.17
N LEU A 107 -35.01 7.38 -7.88
CA LEU A 107 -36.34 7.50 -7.29
C LEU A 107 -36.62 8.93 -6.80
N GLU A 108 -37.90 9.23 -6.56
CA GLU A 108 -38.34 10.55 -6.09
C GLU A 108 -37.57 11.03 -4.86
N PHE A 109 -37.27 12.33 -4.83
CA PHE A 109 -36.50 12.90 -3.73
C PHE A 109 -37.23 12.75 -2.38
N SER A 110 -36.51 12.26 -1.37
CA SER A 110 -36.95 12.30 0.03
C SER A 110 -35.75 12.57 0.95
N ILE A 111 -35.99 13.27 2.06
CA ILE A 111 -34.94 13.57 3.06
C ILE A 111 -34.29 12.28 3.57
N TYR A 112 -35.10 11.23 3.79
CA TYR A 112 -34.61 9.91 4.16
C TYR A 112 -33.65 9.32 3.11
N ARG A 113 -34.02 9.35 1.82
CA ARG A 113 -33.16 8.86 0.73
C ARG A 113 -31.87 9.67 0.59
N LEU A 114 -31.90 10.98 0.86
CA LEU A 114 -30.70 11.80 0.85
C LEU A 114 -29.68 11.30 1.89
N PHE A 115 -30.12 11.07 3.13
CA PHE A 115 -29.25 10.55 4.19
C PHE A 115 -28.71 9.15 3.88
N VAL A 116 -29.55 8.25 3.35
CA VAL A 116 -29.13 6.89 2.95
C VAL A 116 -28.10 6.93 1.82
N THR A 117 -28.33 7.77 0.80
CA THR A 117 -27.40 7.94 -0.32
C THR A 117 -26.06 8.51 0.14
N LEU A 118 -26.07 9.49 1.05
CA LEU A 118 -24.87 10.07 1.63
C LEU A 118 -24.08 9.03 2.45
N ALA A 119 -24.78 8.25 3.29
CA ALA A 119 -24.17 7.17 4.06
C ALA A 119 -23.55 6.10 3.14
N ALA A 120 -24.24 5.71 2.08
CA ALA A 120 -23.75 4.76 1.09
C ALA A 120 -22.51 5.30 0.35
N ALA A 121 -22.48 6.59 0.00
CA ALA A 121 -21.32 7.23 -0.62
C ALA A 121 -20.10 7.26 0.31
N CYS A 122 -20.30 7.61 1.59
CA CYS A 122 -19.24 7.56 2.61
C CYS A 122 -18.69 6.13 2.81
N PHE A 123 -19.59 5.14 2.89
CA PHE A 123 -19.21 3.75 3.01
C PHE A 123 -18.44 3.26 1.78
N LEU A 124 -18.89 3.62 0.58
CA LEU A 124 -18.20 3.29 -0.68
C LEU A 124 -16.79 3.86 -0.71
N PHE A 125 -16.58 5.09 -0.24
CA PHE A 125 -15.26 5.69 -0.15
C PHE A 125 -14.31 4.89 0.76
N TRP A 126 -14.79 4.47 1.94
CA TRP A 126 -14.00 3.63 2.86
C TRP A 126 -13.70 2.25 2.30
N MET A 127 -14.72 1.57 1.76
CA MET A 127 -14.55 0.24 1.17
C MET A 127 -13.65 0.28 -0.07
N GLY A 128 -13.80 1.29 -0.93
CA GLY A 128 -12.95 1.49 -2.09
C GLY A 128 -11.48 1.69 -1.70
N LYS A 129 -11.21 2.48 -0.66
CA LYS A 129 -9.85 2.65 -0.12
C LYS A 129 -9.28 1.34 0.41
N SER A 130 -10.08 0.56 1.15
CA SER A 130 -9.68 -0.76 1.67
C SER A 130 -9.37 -1.74 0.52
N ALA A 131 -10.25 -1.84 -0.46
CA ALA A 131 -10.08 -2.68 -1.64
C ALA A 131 -8.81 -2.30 -2.42
N TYR A 132 -8.52 -1.00 -2.57
CA TYR A 132 -7.30 -0.53 -3.23
C TYR A 132 -6.02 -1.00 -2.52
N TYR A 133 -5.94 -0.91 -1.19
CA TYR A 133 -4.78 -1.39 -0.44
C TYR A 133 -4.60 -2.91 -0.55
N ARG A 134 -5.69 -3.67 -0.41
CA ARG A 134 -5.65 -5.13 -0.56
C ARG A 134 -5.27 -5.55 -1.98
N PHE A 135 -5.77 -4.84 -2.99
CA PHE A 135 -5.39 -5.06 -4.38
C PHE A 135 -3.91 -4.76 -4.62
N LEU A 136 -3.37 -3.68 -4.05
CA LEU A 136 -1.95 -3.38 -4.11
C LEU A 136 -1.14 -4.54 -3.52
N ILE A 137 -1.47 -5.00 -2.32
CA ILE A 137 -0.79 -6.12 -1.67
C ILE A 137 -0.86 -7.36 -2.57
N PHE A 138 -2.08 -7.77 -2.96
CA PHE A 138 -2.32 -8.92 -3.82
C PHE A 138 -1.49 -8.88 -5.12
N ARG A 139 -1.49 -7.73 -5.82
CA ARG A 139 -0.74 -7.54 -7.06
C ARG A 139 0.75 -7.77 -6.87
N TYR A 140 1.33 -7.18 -5.82
CA TYR A 140 2.77 -7.24 -5.61
C TYR A 140 3.24 -8.60 -5.09
N PHE A 141 2.42 -9.35 -4.35
CA PHE A 141 2.79 -10.66 -3.79
C PHE A 141 2.56 -11.85 -4.73
N ILE A 142 1.71 -11.72 -5.76
CA ILE A 142 1.43 -12.80 -6.71
C ILE A 142 2.14 -12.63 -8.04
N PHE A 143 2.23 -11.41 -8.57
CA PHE A 143 2.85 -11.14 -9.87
C PHE A 143 4.28 -10.58 -9.78
N GLY A 144 4.82 -10.42 -8.56
CA GLY A 144 6.12 -9.82 -8.29
C GLY A 144 7.20 -10.81 -7.89
#